data_AF-A0ABD1VFJ6-F1
#
_entry.id   AF-A0ABD1VFJ6-F1
#
_cell.length_a   1.000
_cell.length_b   1.000
_cell.length_c   1.000
_cell.angle_alpha   90.00
_cell.angle_beta   90.00
_cell.angle_gamma   90.00
#
_symmetry.space_group_name_H-M   'P 1'
#
loop_
_entity.id
_entity.type
_entity.pdbx_description
1 polymer ?
#
loop_
_entity_poly.entity_id
_entity_poly.type
_entity_poly.pdbx_seq_one_letter_code
_entity_poly.pdbx_strand_id
1 'polypeptide(L)'
;MPSALDTFTSDPIFSAFLSPDFNPAQFSSAVLSSGSAASRIEKLQEGLRLLDNQLRHEVLSRHQDLLHQLSSLKASESSLSSLRSSLSSLQSSLRQAHSELSDPHRVIAAQTLQLNNLHSTSLFLQSTLLTLRLV
;
A
#
# COMPACT_ATOMS: atom_id res chain seq x y z
N MET A 1 -26.46 7.71 8.48
CA MET A 1 -27.42 7.26 9.51
C MET A 1 -27.02 7.94 10.80
N PRO A 2 -27.92 8.68 11.49
CA PRO A 2 -27.58 9.25 12.79
C PRO A 2 -27.12 8.11 13.69
N SER A 3 -25.95 8.27 14.33
CA SER A 3 -25.37 7.21 15.14
C SER A 3 -26.31 6.97 16.32
N ALA A 4 -26.57 5.72 16.71
CA ALA A 4 -27.43 5.43 17.87
C ALA A 4 -27.01 6.20 19.14
N LEU A 5 -25.71 6.54 19.24
CA LEU A 5 -25.13 7.41 20.26
C LEU A 5 -25.75 8.83 20.31
N ASP A 6 -26.21 9.38 19.18
CA ASP A 6 -26.92 10.66 19.15
C ASP A 6 -28.29 10.55 19.86
N THR A 7 -28.96 9.40 19.72
CA THR A 7 -30.20 9.08 20.45
C THR A 7 -29.94 8.91 21.95
N PHE A 8 -28.84 8.26 22.34
CA PHE A 8 -28.44 8.14 23.76
C PHE A 8 -28.02 9.49 24.37
N THR A 9 -27.44 10.39 23.57
CA THR A 9 -27.02 11.73 24.00
C THR A 9 -28.22 12.67 24.14
N SER A 10 -29.21 12.54 23.26
CA SER A 10 -30.40 13.40 23.25
C SER A 10 -31.46 13.01 24.29
N ASP A 11 -31.48 11.75 24.73
CA ASP A 11 -32.46 11.28 25.70
C ASP A 11 -32.03 11.64 27.14
N PRO A 12 -32.86 12.35 27.93
CA PRO A 12 -32.55 12.72 29.31
C PRO A 12 -32.39 11.51 30.24
N ILE A 13 -32.94 10.34 29.89
CA ILE A 13 -32.79 9.11 30.67
C ILE A 13 -31.45 8.45 30.35
N PHE A 14 -31.04 8.42 29.07
CA PHE A 14 -29.81 7.77 28.65
C PHE A 14 -28.56 8.63 28.89
N SER A 15 -28.67 9.95 28.76
CA SER A 15 -27.60 10.90 29.06
C SER A 15 -27.12 10.83 30.51
N ALA A 16 -27.98 10.46 31.46
CA ALA A 16 -27.59 10.23 32.85
C ALA A 16 -26.50 9.14 32.97
N PHE A 17 -26.51 8.13 32.09
CA PHE A 17 -25.50 7.06 32.06
C PHE A 17 -24.19 7.49 31.38
N LEU A 18 -24.19 8.59 30.62
CA LEU A 18 -22.99 9.14 29.97
C LEU A 18 -22.18 10.04 30.89
N SER A 19 -22.73 10.42 32.05
CA SER A 19 -22.03 11.22 33.04
C SER A 19 -20.95 10.40 33.76
N PRO A 20 -19.72 10.93 33.92
CA PRO A 20 -18.64 10.24 34.64
C PRO A 20 -18.95 9.99 36.12
N ASP A 21 -19.88 10.75 36.72
CA ASP A 21 -20.29 10.63 38.13
C ASP A 21 -21.59 9.82 38.32
N PHE A 22 -21.95 8.97 37.35
CA PHE A 22 -23.19 8.19 37.42
C PHE A 22 -23.23 7.29 38.67
N ASN A 23 -24.26 7.48 39.49
CA ASN A 23 -24.51 6.66 40.68
C ASN A 23 -25.77 5.78 40.51
N PRO A 24 -25.62 4.45 40.37
CA PRO A 24 -26.75 3.53 40.19
C PRO A 24 -27.75 3.53 41.35
N ALA A 25 -27.28 3.75 42.58
CA ALA A 25 -28.13 3.76 43.77
C ALA A 25 -29.01 5.01 43.80
N GLN A 26 -28.44 6.19 43.53
CA GLN A 26 -29.21 7.43 43.44
C GLN A 26 -30.20 7.41 42.27
N PHE A 27 -29.80 6.86 41.13
CA PHE A 27 -30.70 6.67 40.01
C PHE A 27 -31.88 5.77 40.40
N SER A 28 -31.61 4.58 40.96
CA SER A 28 -32.64 3.63 41.38
C SER A 28 -33.59 4.21 42.43
N SER A 29 -33.06 4.94 43.42
CA SER A 29 -33.88 5.64 44.42
C SER A 29 -34.78 6.71 43.79
N ALA A 30 -34.29 7.49 42.81
CA ALA A 30 -35.09 8.47 42.09
C ALA A 30 -36.18 7.81 41.22
N VAL A 31 -35.88 6.66 40.60
CA VAL A 31 -36.86 5.88 39.82
C VAL A 31 -37.97 5.29 40.70
N LEU A 32 -37.61 4.73 41.85
CA LEU A 32 -38.55 4.14 42.80
C LEU A 32 -39.43 5.21 43.46
N SER A 33 -38.84 6.35 43.81
CA SER A 33 -39.58 7.50 44.37
C SER A 33 -40.53 8.14 43.36
N SER A 34 -40.26 8.06 42.05
CA SER A 34 -41.12 8.63 41.00
C SER A 34 -42.25 7.70 40.54
N GLY A 35 -42.36 6.48 41.08
CA GLY A 35 -43.40 5.50 40.71
C GLY A 35 -43.36 5.01 39.27
N SER A 36 -42.31 5.38 38.51
CA SER A 36 -42.20 5.14 37.06
C SER A 36 -41.27 3.96 36.73
N ALA A 37 -41.08 3.03 37.67
CA ALA A 37 -40.07 1.98 37.57
C ALA A 37 -40.28 1.07 36.35
N ALA A 38 -41.52 0.64 36.10
CA ALA A 38 -41.85 -0.24 34.98
C ALA A 38 -41.52 0.41 33.62
N SER A 39 -41.95 1.66 33.40
CA SER A 39 -41.69 2.39 32.15
C SER A 39 -40.19 2.66 31.92
N ARG A 40 -39.43 2.93 33.00
CA ARG A 40 -37.97 3.11 32.87
C ARG A 40 -37.25 1.79 32.58
N ILE A 41 -37.70 0.67 33.15
CA ILE A 41 -37.15 -0.66 32.83
C ILE A 41 -37.40 -1.02 31.37
N GLU A 42 -38.62 -0.81 30.87
CA GLU A 42 -38.97 -1.05 29.47
C GLU A 42 -38.10 -0.22 28.52
N LYS A 43 -37.90 1.07 28.85
CA LYS A 43 -37.04 1.95 28.07
C LYS A 43 -35.55 1.54 28.10
N LEU A 44 -35.06 1.03 29.23
CA LEU A 44 -33.70 0.47 29.32
C LEU A 44 -33.56 -0.82 28.52
N GLN A 45 -34.57 -1.68 28.53
CA GLN A 45 -34.58 -2.91 27.72
C GLN A 45 -34.55 -2.60 26.23
N GLU A 46 -35.32 -1.60 25.77
CA GLU A 46 -35.26 -1.16 24.38
C GLU A 46 -33.90 -0.53 24.04
N GLY A 47 -33.35 0.31 24.92
CA GLY A 47 -32.00 0.87 24.75
C GLY A 47 -30.93 -0.23 24.66
N LEU A 48 -31.02 -1.27 25.49
CA LEU A 48 -30.11 -2.41 25.47
C LEU A 48 -30.23 -3.20 24.17
N ARG A 49 -31.46 -3.41 23.68
CA ARG A 49 -31.71 -4.09 22.40
C ARG A 49 -31.14 -3.31 21.22
N LEU A 50 -31.28 -1.98 21.22
CA LEU A 50 -30.69 -1.09 20.22
C LEU A 50 -29.16 -1.14 20.26
N LEU A 51 -28.56 -1.10 21.45
CA LEU A 51 -27.11 -1.19 21.62
C LEU A 51 -26.57 -2.55 21.17
N ASP A 52 -27.23 -3.66 21.53
CA ASP A 52 -26.82 -5.01 21.12
C ASP A 52 -26.89 -5.17 19.60
N ASN A 53 -27.93 -4.65 18.95
CA ASN A 53 -28.06 -4.69 17.49
C ASN A 53 -26.95 -3.86 16.82
N GLN A 54 -26.71 -2.65 17.33
CA GLN A 54 -25.68 -1.77 16.78
C GLN A 54 -24.27 -2.33 17.01
N LEU A 55 -24.00 -2.89 18.19
CA LEU A 55 -22.73 -3.53 18.50
C LEU A 55 -22.51 -4.72 17.58
N ARG A 56 -23.51 -5.58 17.37
CA ARG A 56 -23.43 -6.68 16.41
C ARG A 56 -23.15 -6.16 15.01
N HIS A 57 -23.85 -5.12 14.56
CA HIS A 57 -23.64 -4.56 13.23
C HIS A 57 -22.24 -3.97 13.06
N GLU A 58 -21.79 -3.17 14.02
CA GLU A 58 -20.46 -2.55 14.02
C GLU A 58 -19.37 -3.63 14.06
N VAL A 59 -19.50 -4.61 14.95
CA VAL A 59 -18.58 -5.75 15.05
C VAL A 59 -18.55 -6.50 13.72
N LEU A 60 -19.70 -6.89 13.16
CA LEU A 60 -19.75 -7.64 11.91
C LEU A 60 -19.22 -6.84 10.72
N SER A 61 -19.49 -5.53 10.63
CA SER A 61 -18.97 -4.66 9.58
C SER A 61 -17.46 -4.51 9.71
N ARG A 62 -16.96 -4.10 10.88
CA ARG A 62 -15.51 -3.95 11.11
C ARG A 62 -14.75 -5.23 10.82
N HIS A 63 -15.26 -6.39 11.22
CA HIS A 63 -14.58 -7.67 10.96
C HIS A 63 -14.52 -7.96 9.46
N GLN A 64 -15.60 -7.74 8.71
CA GLN A 64 -15.61 -7.94 7.26
C GLN A 64 -14.67 -6.95 6.56
N ASP A 65 -14.69 -5.67 6.96
CA ASP A 65 -13.84 -4.63 6.40
C ASP A 65 -12.36 -4.94 6.67
N LEU A 66 -12.01 -5.31 7.91
CA LEU A 66 -10.65 -5.72 8.29
C LEU A 66 -10.19 -6.95 7.50
N LEU A 67 -11.04 -7.95 7.32
CA LEU A 67 -10.72 -9.15 6.53
C LEU A 67 -10.52 -8.80 5.05
N HIS A 68 -11.36 -7.93 4.49
CA HIS A 68 -11.22 -7.48 3.11
C HIS A 68 -9.92 -6.70 2.92
N GLN A 69 -9.59 -5.80 3.86
CA GLN A 69 -8.33 -5.05 3.86
C GLN A 69 -7.13 -5.99 3.97
N LEU A 70 -7.17 -6.98 4.86
CA LEU A 70 -6.09 -7.94 5.05
C LEU A 70 -5.89 -8.84 3.81
N SER A 71 -6.98 -9.28 3.18
CA SER A 71 -6.95 -10.02 1.91
C SER A 71 -6.34 -9.18 0.78
N SER A 72 -6.78 -7.92 0.67
CA SER A 72 -6.26 -6.97 -0.32
C SER A 72 -4.76 -6.70 -0.12
N LEU A 73 -4.32 -6.55 1.13
CA LEU A 73 -2.92 -6.37 1.48
C LEU A 73 -2.09 -7.60 1.12
N LYS A 74 -2.60 -8.82 1.39
CA LYS A 74 -1.95 -10.07 1.01
C LYS A 74 -1.81 -10.22 -0.51
N ALA A 75 -2.83 -9.82 -1.27
CA ALA A 75 -2.77 -9.80 -2.73
C ALA A 75 -1.70 -8.83 -3.24
N SER A 76 -1.64 -7.63 -2.65
CA SER A 76 -0.61 -6.63 -2.97
C SER A 76 0.80 -7.12 -2.66
N GLU A 77 1.01 -7.77 -1.50
CA GLU A 77 2.30 -8.36 -1.13
C GLU A 77 2.74 -9.44 -2.13
N SER A 78 1.81 -10.30 -2.57
CA SER A 78 2.07 -11.29 -3.61
C SER A 78 2.51 -10.64 -4.93
N SER A 79 1.78 -9.60 -5.38
CA SER A 79 2.16 -8.83 -6.58
C SER A 79 3.53 -8.17 -6.46
N LEU A 80 3.87 -7.61 -5.28
CA LEU A 80 5.20 -7.03 -5.02
C LEU A 80 6.31 -8.09 -5.06
N SER A 81 6.05 -9.29 -4.52
CA SER A 81 6.99 -10.41 -4.60
C SER A 81 7.25 -10.84 -6.05
N SER A 82 6.19 -10.92 -6.88
CA SER A 82 6.31 -11.19 -8.31
C SER A 82 7.10 -10.09 -9.03
N LEU A 83 6.81 -8.81 -8.76
CA LEU A 83 7.55 -7.69 -9.34
C LEU A 83 9.04 -7.73 -8.97
N ARG A 84 9.37 -8.03 -7.71
CA ARG A 84 10.76 -8.17 -7.27
C ARG A 84 11.49 -9.30 -8.00
N SER A 85 10.81 -10.42 -8.22
CA SER A 85 11.36 -11.55 -8.98
C SER A 85 11.60 -11.17 -10.44
N SER A 86 10.62 -10.52 -11.09
CA SER A 86 10.76 -10.02 -12.47
C SER A 86 11.89 -8.99 -12.60
N LEU A 87 12.03 -8.08 -11.64
CA LEU A 87 13.12 -7.10 -11.62
C LEU A 87 14.49 -7.78 -11.50
N SER A 88 14.62 -8.79 -10.64
CA SER A 88 15.86 -9.58 -10.50
C SER A 88 16.23 -10.29 -11.80
N SER A 89 15.25 -10.89 -12.48
CA SER A 89 15.43 -11.51 -13.79
C SER A 89 15.87 -10.48 -14.84
N LEU A 90 15.19 -9.33 -14.91
CA LEU A 90 15.53 -8.26 -15.84
C LEU A 90 16.95 -7.71 -15.59
N GLN A 91 17.32 -7.50 -14.33
CA GLN A 91 18.68 -7.07 -13.97
C GLN A 91 19.73 -8.10 -14.40
N SER A 92 19.41 -9.39 -14.30
CA SER A 92 20.30 -10.46 -14.75
C SER A 92 20.45 -10.47 -16.27
N SER A 93 19.33 -10.36 -17.01
CA SER A 93 19.35 -10.24 -18.48
C SER A 93 20.10 -8.99 -18.94
N LEU A 94 19.96 -7.86 -18.25
CA LEU A 94 20.69 -6.63 -18.57
C LEU A 94 22.19 -6.80 -18.36
N ARG A 95 22.61 -7.42 -17.25
CA ARG A 95 24.03 -7.72 -17.01
C ARG A 95 24.60 -8.63 -18.10
N GLN A 96 23.84 -9.65 -18.49
CA GLN A 96 24.24 -10.56 -19.58
C GLN A 96 24.37 -9.80 -20.90
N ALA A 97 23.36 -9.04 -21.31
CA ALA A 97 23.40 -8.24 -22.54
C ALA A 97 24.58 -7.25 -22.53
N HIS A 98 24.85 -6.60 -21.40
CA HIS A 98 26.00 -5.71 -21.28
C HIS A 98 27.34 -6.46 -21.44
N SER A 99 27.47 -7.65 -20.84
CA SER A 99 28.66 -8.48 -21.03
C SER A 99 28.82 -8.91 -22.49
N GLU A 100 27.73 -9.36 -23.12
CA GLU A 100 27.70 -9.79 -24.53
C GLU A 100 28.00 -8.64 -25.49
N LEU A 101 27.68 -7.38 -25.16
CA LEU A 101 28.00 -6.21 -25.97
C LEU A 101 29.43 -5.69 -25.76
N SER A 102 29.99 -5.87 -24.57
CA SER A 102 31.27 -5.27 -24.19
C SER A 102 32.47 -5.82 -25.00
N ASP A 103 32.51 -7.14 -25.19
CA ASP A 103 33.56 -7.79 -25.99
C ASP A 103 33.51 -7.43 -27.49
N PRO A 104 32.37 -7.54 -28.21
CA PRO A 104 32.31 -7.14 -29.61
C PRO A 104 32.59 -5.66 -29.79
N HIS A 105 32.17 -4.79 -28.87
CA HIS A 105 32.55 -3.38 -28.90
C HIS A 105 34.07 -3.19 -28.84
N ARG A 106 34.77 -3.92 -27.95
CA ARG A 106 36.24 -3.89 -27.86
C ARG A 106 36.91 -4.40 -29.14
N VAL A 107 36.39 -5.48 -29.72
CA VAL A 107 36.91 -6.05 -30.98
C VAL A 107 36.74 -5.09 -32.14
N ILE A 108 35.56 -4.50 -32.31
CA ILE A 108 35.29 -3.52 -33.37
C ILE A 108 36.23 -2.32 -33.22
N ALA A 109 36.37 -1.77 -31.99
CA ALA A 109 37.27 -0.65 -31.75
C ALA A 109 38.73 -0.97 -32.14
N ALA A 110 39.22 -2.17 -31.79
CA ALA A 110 40.57 -2.60 -32.15
C ALA A 110 40.74 -2.76 -33.66
N GLN A 111 39.76 -3.37 -34.34
CA GLN A 111 39.77 -3.54 -35.80
C GLN A 111 39.69 -2.19 -36.53
N THR A 112 38.87 -1.26 -36.05
CA THR A 112 38.78 0.11 -36.61
C THR A 112 40.12 0.83 -36.51
N LEU A 113 40.82 0.71 -35.38
CA LEU A 113 42.18 1.27 -35.23
C LEU A 113 43.18 0.63 -36.19
N GLN A 114 43.16 -0.70 -36.32
CA GLN A 114 44.03 -1.41 -37.26
C GLN A 114 43.78 -0.97 -38.70
N LEU A 115 42.51 -0.88 -39.13
CA LEU A 115 42.15 -0.39 -40.45
C LEU A 115 42.60 1.04 -40.69
N ASN A 116 42.46 1.93 -39.70
CA ASN A 116 42.93 3.31 -39.79
C ASN A 116 44.45 3.38 -39.99
N ASN A 117 45.21 2.59 -39.22
CA ASN A 117 46.67 2.52 -39.34
C ASN A 117 47.10 2.00 -40.72
N LEU A 118 46.44 0.94 -41.22
CA LEU A 118 46.73 0.37 -42.54
C LEU A 118 46.39 1.36 -43.66
N HIS A 119 45.26 2.04 -43.56
CA HIS A 119 44.86 3.06 -44.51
C HIS A 119 45.87 4.22 -44.55
N SER A 120 46.27 4.74 -43.38
CA SER A 120 47.28 5.79 -43.26
C SER A 120 48.62 5.36 -43.84
N THR A 121 49.04 4.13 -43.57
CA THR A 121 50.29 3.57 -44.13
C THR A 121 50.19 3.44 -45.65
N SER A 122 49.06 2.98 -46.19
CA SER A 122 48.84 2.89 -47.63
C SER A 122 48.91 4.25 -48.31
N LEU A 123 48.31 5.30 -47.71
CA LEU A 123 48.38 6.66 -48.23
C LEU A 123 49.82 7.19 -48.21
N PHE A 124 50.57 6.92 -47.15
CA PHE A 124 51.98 7.30 -47.04
C PHE A 124 52.86 6.60 -48.08
N LEU A 125 52.66 5.30 -48.30
CA LEU A 125 53.38 4.56 -49.35
C LEU A 125 53.03 5.09 -50.75
N GLN A 126 51.77 5.45 -50.99
CA GLN A 126 51.36 6.03 -52.26
C GLN A 126 51.99 7.42 -52.49
N SER A 127 52.04 8.28 -51.47
CA SER A 127 52.67 9.60 -51.58
C SER A 127 54.17 9.48 -51.81
N THR A 128 54.86 8.61 -51.09
CA THR A 128 56.30 8.37 -51.29
C THR A 128 56.60 7.85 -52.70
N LEU A 129 55.80 6.91 -53.23
CA LEU A 129 55.94 6.44 -54.62
C LEU A 129 55.78 7.56 -55.65
N LEU A 130 54.81 8.46 -55.45
CA LEU A 130 54.62 9.61 -56.33
C LEU A 130 55.80 10.57 -56.25
N THR A 131 56.34 10.83 -55.05
CA THR A 131 57.53 11.69 -54.90
C THR A 131 58.77 11.08 -55.57
N LEU A 132 58.97 9.76 -55.45
CA LEU A 132 60.09 9.07 -56.10
C LEU A 132 59.99 9.05 -57.63
N ARG A 133 58.78 9.16 -58.21
CA ARG A 133 58.59 9.27 -59.66
C ARG A 133 58.91 10.66 -60.23
N LEU A 134 59.00 11.68 -59.38
CA LEU A 134 59.22 13.08 -59.76
C LEU A 134 60.70 13.51 -59.65
N VAL A 135 61.57 12.62 -59.17
CA VAL A 135 63.03 12.79 -59.05
C VAL A 135 63.72 11.90 -60.07
#